data_AF-A0A2V7LDG0-F1
#
_entry.id   AF-A0A2V7LDG0-F1
#
_cell.length_a   1.000
_cell.length_b   1.000
_cell.length_c   1.000
_cell.angle_alpha   90.00
_cell.angle_beta   90.00
_cell.angle_gamma   90.00
#
_symmetry.space_group_name_H-M   'P 1'
#
loop_
_entity.id
_entity.type
_entity.pdbx_description
1 polymer ?
#
loop_
_entity_poly.entity_id
_entity_poly.type
_entity_poly.pdbx_seq_one_letter_code
_entity_poly.pdbx_strand_id
1 'polypeptide(L)'
;RAHVVNTDVWASMGQEEEAESRRNAFRGYTVDPDLMRLADANAIFLHCLPAHRGEEVTADVIEGPQSRVWDEAENRLHVQKALLATLMG
;
A
#
# COMPACT_ATOMS: atom_id res chain seq x y z
N ARG A 1 1.05 -19.01 3.33
CA ARG A 1 1.38 -17.91 2.40
C ARG A 1 0.64 -16.66 2.86
N ALA A 2 1.08 -15.46 2.47
CA ALA A 2 0.39 -14.22 2.84
C ALA A 2 -0.96 -14.12 2.10
N HIS A 3 -2.02 -13.69 2.78
CA HIS A 3 -3.33 -13.41 2.16
C HIS A 3 -3.51 -11.92 1.82
N VAL A 4 -2.68 -11.07 2.41
CA VAL A 4 -2.64 -9.63 2.17
C VAL A 4 -1.17 -9.23 2.07
N VAL A 5 -0.83 -8.48 1.04
CA VAL A 5 0.45 -7.78 0.93
C VAL A 5 0.14 -6.30 1.00
N ASN A 6 0.77 -5.61 1.94
CA ASN A 6 0.59 -4.18 2.14
C ASN A 6 1.95 -3.49 2.11
N THR A 7 2.02 -2.33 1.49
CA THR A 7 3.20 -1.47 1.48
C THR A 7 2.80 0.00 1.57
N ASP A 8 3.79 0.85 1.79
CA ASP A 8 3.65 2.30 1.86
C ASP A 8 4.90 2.94 1.26
N VAL A 9 4.85 4.25 1.03
CA VAL A 9 5.97 5.07 0.58
C VAL A 9 7.19 4.83 1.48
N TRP A 10 8.35 4.71 0.86
CA TRP A 10 9.56 4.41 1.60
C TRP A 10 10.00 5.56 2.51
N ALA A 11 9.86 6.80 2.07
CA ALA A 11 10.09 8.00 2.88
C ALA A 11 8.76 8.68 3.17
N SER A 12 8.40 8.81 4.45
CA SER A 12 7.15 9.44 4.86
C SER A 12 7.23 10.96 4.77
N MET A 13 6.09 11.64 4.92
CA MET A 13 6.06 13.11 5.02
C MET A 13 6.99 13.62 6.12
N GLY A 14 7.86 14.57 5.79
CA GLY A 14 8.87 15.11 6.70
C GLY A 14 10.20 14.34 6.72
N GLN A 15 10.37 13.33 5.85
CA GLN A 15 11.61 12.55 5.69
C GLN A 15 12.24 12.73 4.31
N GLU A 16 11.99 13.86 3.65
CA GLU A 16 12.41 14.08 2.26
C GLU A 16 13.94 14.08 2.11
N GLU A 17 14.68 14.56 3.12
CA GLU A 17 16.15 14.52 3.14
C GLU A 17 16.70 13.08 3.22
N GLU A 18 15.91 12.13 3.73
CA GLU A 18 16.28 10.72 3.84
C GLU A 18 15.89 9.91 2.60
N ALA A 19 15.21 10.50 1.62
CA ALA A 19 14.60 9.75 0.51
C ALA A 19 15.61 8.86 -0.25
N GLU A 20 16.82 9.37 -0.50
CA GLU A 20 17.83 8.60 -1.25
C GLU A 20 18.49 7.50 -0.42
N SER A 21 18.74 7.72 0.88
CA SER A 21 19.28 6.69 1.76
C SER A 21 18.28 5.54 1.93
N ARG A 22 16.99 5.88 2.06
CA ARG A 22 15.89 4.93 2.18
C ARG A 22 15.64 4.18 0.88
N ARG A 23 15.69 4.84 -0.28
CA ARG A 23 15.61 4.18 -1.61
C ARG A 23 16.67 3.10 -1.78
N ASN A 24 17.88 3.34 -1.26
CA ASN A 24 18.94 2.33 -1.25
C ASN A 24 18.69 1.21 -0.23
N ALA A 25 18.23 1.55 0.98
CA ALA A 25 17.95 0.57 2.04
C ALA A 25 16.79 -0.36 1.70
N PHE A 26 15.74 0.16 1.04
CA PHE A 26 14.56 -0.59 0.63
C PHE A 26 14.67 -1.20 -0.76
N ARG A 27 15.84 -1.12 -1.40
CA ARG A 27 16.06 -1.76 -2.69
C ARG A 27 15.80 -3.27 -2.58
N GLY A 28 14.85 -3.76 -3.38
CA GLY A 28 14.41 -5.16 -3.36
C GLY A 28 13.15 -5.43 -2.53
N TYR A 29 12.59 -4.40 -1.88
CA TYR A 29 11.28 -4.47 -1.22
C TYR A 29 10.13 -3.94 -2.08
N THR A 30 10.39 -3.57 -3.33
CA THR A 30 9.33 -3.20 -4.28
C THR A 30 8.32 -4.33 -4.42
N VAL A 31 7.03 -4.01 -4.26
CA VAL A 31 5.97 -4.97 -4.52
C VAL A 31 5.71 -5.02 -6.03
N ASP A 32 6.18 -6.08 -6.66
CA ASP A 32 6.03 -6.38 -8.07
C ASP A 32 5.26 -7.72 -8.28
N PRO A 33 4.92 -8.10 -9.53
CA PRO A 33 4.22 -9.36 -9.79
C PRO A 33 4.99 -10.60 -9.33
N ASP A 34 6.33 -10.54 -9.27
CA ASP A 34 7.20 -11.62 -8.81
C ASP A 34 7.05 -11.85 -7.30
N LEU A 35 7.04 -10.79 -6.52
CA LEU A 35 6.77 -10.83 -5.09
C LEU A 35 5.35 -11.30 -4.82
N MET A 36 4.35 -10.76 -5.54
CA MET A 36 2.94 -11.16 -5.39
C MET A 36 2.71 -12.64 -5.70
N ARG A 37 3.49 -13.25 -6.62
CA ARG A 37 3.44 -14.70 -6.91
C ARG A 37 3.86 -15.58 -5.74
N LEU A 38 4.60 -15.05 -4.76
CA LEU A 38 4.98 -15.78 -3.54
C LEU A 38 3.85 -15.80 -2.50
N ALA A 39 2.90 -14.86 -2.61
CA ALA A 39 1.72 -14.80 -1.76
C ALA A 39 0.70 -15.90 -2.13
N ASP A 40 -0.41 -15.95 -1.39
CA ASP A 40 -1.54 -16.79 -1.78
C ASP A 40 -2.10 -16.36 -3.15
N ALA A 41 -2.61 -17.31 -3.94
CA ALA A 41 -3.16 -17.01 -5.27
C ALA A 41 -4.35 -16.04 -5.22
N ASN A 42 -5.08 -16.02 -4.09
CA ASN A 42 -6.18 -15.10 -3.84
C ASN A 42 -5.79 -13.92 -2.95
N ALA A 43 -4.49 -13.68 -2.74
CA ALA A 43 -4.04 -12.57 -1.92
C ALA A 43 -4.48 -11.23 -2.53
N ILE A 44 -4.78 -10.26 -1.68
CA ILE A 44 -5.04 -8.89 -2.11
C ILE A 44 -3.83 -8.00 -1.84
N PHE A 45 -3.68 -6.97 -2.66
CA PHE A 45 -2.70 -5.91 -2.47
C PHE A 45 -3.38 -4.65 -1.91
N LEU A 46 -2.78 -4.07 -0.88
CA LEU A 46 -3.21 -2.85 -0.20
C LEU A 46 -2.09 -1.80 -0.21
N HIS A 47 -2.49 -0.53 -0.15
CA HIS A 47 -1.61 0.62 -0.09
C HIS A 47 -2.40 1.84 0.40
N CYS A 48 -1.92 2.52 1.43
CA CYS A 48 -2.66 3.61 2.10
C CYS A 48 -2.79 4.91 1.27
N LEU A 49 -1.92 5.09 0.27
CA LEU A 49 -1.82 6.22 -0.67
C LEU A 49 -1.30 7.52 -0.02
N PRO A 50 -0.65 8.42 -0.79
CA PRO A 50 -0.30 8.32 -2.21
C PRO A 50 0.81 7.30 -2.48
N ALA A 51 0.85 6.72 -3.69
CA ALA A 51 1.88 5.75 -4.10
C ALA A 51 2.84 6.32 -5.14
N HIS A 52 4.13 6.04 -5.00
CA HIS A 52 5.19 6.24 -5.99
C HIS A 52 5.38 4.98 -6.84
N ARG A 53 4.70 4.94 -8.00
CA ARG A 53 4.84 3.86 -8.98
C ARG A 53 6.31 3.72 -9.42
N GLY A 54 6.83 2.49 -9.33
CA GLY A 54 8.23 2.16 -9.64
C GLY A 54 9.17 2.27 -8.43
N GLU A 55 8.68 2.66 -7.26
CA GLU A 55 9.43 2.69 -6.00
C GLU A 55 8.95 1.56 -5.07
N GLU A 56 8.00 1.82 -4.18
CA GLU A 56 7.46 0.79 -3.27
C GLU A 56 6.56 -0.23 -3.97
N VAL A 57 5.97 0.13 -5.11
CA VAL A 57 5.03 -0.72 -5.86
C VAL A 57 5.15 -0.48 -7.36
N THR A 58 4.99 -1.52 -8.19
CA THR A 58 4.93 -1.36 -9.65
C THR A 58 3.53 -0.99 -10.13
N ALA A 59 3.43 -0.38 -11.32
CA ALA A 59 2.14 -0.05 -11.93
C ALA A 59 1.25 -1.29 -12.11
N ASP A 60 1.85 -2.42 -12.52
CA ASP A 60 1.12 -3.67 -12.77
C ASP A 60 0.48 -4.26 -11.50
N VAL A 61 1.06 -4.02 -10.32
CA VAL A 61 0.48 -4.47 -9.04
C VAL A 61 -0.63 -3.54 -8.59
N ILE A 62 -0.39 -2.23 -8.55
CA ILE A 62 -1.36 -1.27 -8.02
C ILE A 62 -2.61 -1.12 -8.92
N GLU A 63 -2.46 -1.26 -10.24
CA GLU A 63 -3.57 -1.28 -11.20
C GLU A 63 -4.10 -2.70 -11.47
N GLY A 64 -3.44 -3.71 -10.90
CA GLY A 64 -3.69 -5.12 -11.16
C GLY A 64 -4.97 -5.67 -10.51
N PRO A 65 -5.40 -6.88 -10.90
CA PRO A 65 -6.67 -7.46 -10.46
C PRO A 65 -6.72 -7.82 -8.97
N GLN A 66 -5.57 -8.00 -8.33
CA GLN A 66 -5.44 -8.27 -6.90
C GLN A 66 -5.43 -6.98 -6.05
N SER A 67 -5.34 -5.81 -6.67
CA SER A 67 -5.32 -4.52 -5.98
C SER A 67 -6.69 -4.17 -5.40
N ARG A 68 -6.70 -3.72 -4.15
CA ARG A 68 -7.89 -3.19 -3.46
C ARG A 68 -7.67 -1.78 -2.91
N VAL A 69 -6.70 -1.05 -3.47
CA VAL A 69 -6.31 0.29 -2.99
C VAL A 69 -7.45 1.31 -3.06
N TRP A 70 -8.34 1.20 -4.06
CA TRP A 70 -9.48 2.11 -4.21
C TRP A 70 -10.60 1.80 -3.22
N ASP A 71 -10.91 0.51 -3.00
CA ASP A 71 -11.87 0.09 -1.97
C ASP A 71 -11.33 0.45 -0.57
N GLU A 72 -10.03 0.29 -0.33
CA GLU A 72 -9.35 0.70 0.90
C GLU A 72 -9.49 2.22 1.12
N ALA A 73 -9.26 3.02 0.08
CA ALA A 73 -9.43 4.47 0.13
C ALA A 73 -10.89 4.88 0.39
N GLU A 74 -11.86 4.25 -0.28
CA GLU A 74 -13.29 4.50 -0.06
C GLU A 74 -13.71 4.16 1.38
N ASN A 75 -13.22 3.04 1.91
CA ASN A 75 -13.55 2.58 3.26
C ASN A 75 -13.12 3.56 4.36
N ARG A 76 -12.18 4.48 4.09
CA ARG A 76 -11.85 5.59 5.01
C ARG A 76 -13.09 6.41 5.36
N LEU A 77 -13.97 6.69 4.40
CA LEU A 77 -15.21 7.43 4.63
C LEU A 77 -16.14 6.67 5.59
N HIS A 78 -16.36 5.39 5.33
CA HIS A 78 -17.27 4.57 6.12
C HIS A 78 -16.77 4.37 7.55
N VAL A 79 -15.48 4.07 7.71
CA VAL A 79 -14.86 3.90 9.03
C VAL A 79 -14.91 5.20 9.83
N GLN A 80 -14.60 6.35 9.21
CA GLN A 80 -14.65 7.64 9.89
C GLN A 80 -16.09 8.02 10.29
N LYS A 81 -17.10 7.76 9.44
CA LYS A 81 -18.52 7.95 9.81
C LYS A 81 -18.90 7.11 11.02
N ALA A 82 -18.51 5.83 11.04
CA ALA A 82 -18.81 4.94 12.17
C ALA A 82 -18.12 5.39 13.46
N LEU A 83 -16.85 5.83 13.37
CA LEU A 83 -16.12 6.39 14.51
C LEU A 83 -16.81 7.62 15.09
N LEU A 84 -17.22 8.58 14.24
CA LEU A 84 -17.93 9.78 14.69
C LEU A 84 -19.26 9.45 15.35
N ALA A 85 -20.06 8.55 14.74
CA ALA A 85 -21.32 8.11 15.31
C ALA A 85 -21.15 7.40 16.66
N THR A 86 -20.05 6.66 16.86
CA THR A 86 -19.77 5.93 18.10
C THR A 86 -19.25 6.84 19.21
N LEU A 87 -18.45 7.85 18.86
CA LEU A 87 -17.79 8.72 19.85
C LEU A 87 -18.60 9.96 20.20
N MET A 88 -19.52 10.39 19.33
CA MET A 88 -20.28 11.64 19.47
C MET A 88 -21.81 11.46 19.41
N GLY A 89 -22.30 10.24 19.15
CA GLY A 89 -23.73 9.89 19.11
C GLY A 89 -24.18 9.19 20.37
#